data_AF-A0A2V6D714-F1
#
_entry.id   AF-A0A2V6D714-F1
#
_cell.length_a   1.000
_cell.length_b   1.000
_cell.length_c   1.000
_cell.angle_alpha   90.00
_cell.angle_beta   90.00
_cell.angle_gamma   90.00
#
_symmetry.space_group_name_H-M   'P 1'
#
loop_
_entity.id
_entity.type
_entity.pdbx_description
1 polymer ?
#
loop_
_entity_poly.entity_id
_entity_poly.type
_entity_poly.pdbx_seq_one_letter_code
_entity_poly.pdbx_strand_id
1 'polypeptide(L)'
;MGTLRLGVNVDHIATLRQARYATMPDSKNAEPDPVAAASICERAGAHGITAHLRADRRHIQDRDMERLRANIMTKLNFEMGNTPEI
;
A
#
# COMPACT_ATOMS: atom_id res chain seq x y z
N MET A 1 29.98 -6.04 6.13
CA MET A 1 28.61 -6.13 6.71
C MET A 1 27.64 -5.46 5.76
N GLY A 2 26.51 -6.10 5.44
CA GLY A 2 25.46 -5.48 4.63
C GLY A 2 24.71 -4.41 5.43
N THR A 3 24.38 -3.29 4.80
CA THR A 3 23.58 -2.21 5.41
C THR A 3 22.15 -2.69 5.68
N LEU A 4 21.64 -2.44 6.89
CA LEU A 4 20.24 -2.72 7.26
C LEU A 4 19.28 -1.89 6.39
N ARG A 5 18.18 -2.49 5.94
CA ARG A 5 17.15 -1.82 5.12
C ARG A 5 15.83 -1.73 5.87
N LEU A 6 15.12 -0.64 5.66
CA LEU A 6 13.78 -0.41 6.20
C LEU A 6 12.74 -0.52 5.09
N GLY A 7 11.80 -1.45 5.22
CA GLY A 7 10.57 -1.48 4.44
C GLY A 7 9.41 -0.90 5.27
N VAL A 8 8.64 0.03 4.71
CA VAL A 8 7.50 0.65 5.43
C VAL A 8 6.20 0.04 4.93
N ASN A 9 5.43 -0.56 5.83
CA ASN A 9 4.09 -1.08 5.50
C ASN A 9 3.06 0.07 5.53
N VAL A 10 2.26 0.20 4.46
CA VAL A 10 1.26 1.27 4.28
C VAL A 10 -0.20 0.83 4.47
N ASP A 11 -0.46 -0.39 4.92
CA ASP A 11 -1.80 -0.98 5.03
C ASP A 11 -2.75 -0.16 5.93
N HIS A 12 -2.21 0.42 7.01
CA HIS A 12 -3.03 1.16 7.95
C HIS A 12 -3.42 2.57 7.49
N ILE A 13 -2.73 3.13 6.49
CA ILE A 13 -3.22 4.31 5.77
C ILE A 13 -4.53 3.95 5.04
N ALA A 14 -4.53 2.82 4.33
CA ALA A 14 -5.74 2.33 3.68
C ALA A 14 -6.83 1.97 4.71
N THR A 15 -6.46 1.43 5.87
CA THR A 15 -7.43 1.18 6.97
C THR A 15 -8.16 2.46 7.37
N LEU A 16 -7.44 3.56 7.55
CA LEU A 16 -8.04 4.85 7.88
C LEU A 16 -8.96 5.36 6.76
N ARG A 17 -8.56 5.19 5.49
CA ARG A 17 -9.42 5.52 4.34
C ARG A 17 -10.70 4.69 4.34
N GLN A 18 -10.59 3.37 4.49
CA GLN A 18 -11.74 2.47 4.47
C GLN A 18 -12.73 2.76 5.60
N ALA A 19 -12.28 3.28 6.74
CA ALA A 19 -13.17 3.68 7.83
C ALA A 19 -14.26 4.68 7.39
N ARG A 20 -13.98 5.50 6.36
CA ARG A 20 -14.94 6.46 5.79
C ARG A 20 -15.45 6.09 4.39
N TYR A 21 -14.61 5.43 3.59
CA TYR A 21 -14.83 5.25 2.16
C TYR A 21 -14.97 3.78 1.73
N ALA A 22 -15.17 2.83 2.66
CA ALA A 22 -15.28 1.41 2.32
C ALA A 22 -16.32 1.09 1.23
N THR A 23 -17.45 1.80 1.20
CA THR A 23 -18.52 1.63 0.19
C THR A 23 -18.37 2.55 -1.02
N MET A 24 -17.32 3.37 -1.06
CA MET A 24 -17.02 4.33 -2.12
C MET A 24 -15.52 4.38 -2.44
N PRO A 25 -14.87 3.24 -2.75
CA PRO A 25 -13.41 3.17 -2.92
C PRO A 25 -12.91 4.01 -4.11
N ASP A 26 -13.75 4.23 -5.12
CA ASP A 26 -13.42 5.05 -6.29
C ASP A 26 -13.79 6.53 -6.15
N SER A 27 -14.28 6.93 -4.98
CA SER A 27 -14.51 8.34 -4.69
C SER A 27 -13.21 9.12 -4.93
N LYS A 28 -13.29 10.21 -5.69
CA LYS A 28 -12.19 11.17 -5.85
C LYS A 28 -11.74 11.80 -4.52
N ASN A 29 -12.57 11.70 -3.49
CA ASN A 29 -12.29 12.17 -2.13
C ASN A 29 -11.80 11.05 -1.21
N ALA A 30 -11.56 9.83 -1.71
CA ALA A 30 -11.13 8.70 -0.88
C ALA A 30 -9.71 8.94 -0.36
N GLU A 31 -9.63 9.41 0.87
CA GLU A 31 -8.38 9.77 1.56
C GLU A 31 -8.30 9.12 2.95
N PRO A 32 -7.10 8.91 3.50
CA PRO A 32 -5.78 9.17 2.88
C PRO A 32 -5.40 8.16 1.78
N ASP A 33 -4.58 8.59 0.82
CA ASP A 33 -4.10 7.76 -0.29
C ASP A 33 -2.79 7.01 0.08
N PRO A 34 -2.78 5.66 0.06
CA PRO A 34 -1.58 4.86 0.32
C PRO A 34 -0.41 5.17 -0.60
N VAL A 35 -0.67 5.56 -1.87
CA VAL A 35 0.39 5.87 -2.84
C VAL A 35 1.10 7.18 -2.47
N ALA A 36 0.34 8.19 -2.04
CA ALA A 36 0.90 9.45 -1.57
C ALA A 36 1.77 9.23 -0.32
N ALA A 37 1.29 8.39 0.61
CA ALA A 37 2.04 8.03 1.80
C ALA A 37 3.33 7.25 1.48
N ALA A 38 3.25 6.27 0.57
CA ALA A 38 4.42 5.54 0.08
C ALA A 38 5.50 6.49 -0.47
N SER A 39 5.10 7.46 -1.30
CA SER A 39 6.01 8.49 -1.83
C SER A 39 6.67 9.34 -0.73
N ILE A 40 5.95 9.66 0.34
CA ILE A 40 6.52 10.34 1.51
C ILE A 40 7.55 9.44 2.22
N CYS A 41 7.22 8.17 2.44
CA CYS A 41 8.13 7.20 3.07
C CYS A 41 9.43 7.03 2.28
N GLU A 42 9.37 6.93 0.95
CA GLU A 42 10.55 6.85 0.09
C GLU A 42 11.43 8.10 0.21
N ARG A 43 10.83 9.30 0.13
CA ARG A 43 11.57 10.57 0.33
C ARG A 43 12.16 10.70 1.74
N ALA A 44 11.56 10.05 2.73
CA ALA A 44 12.05 10.01 4.11
C ALA A 44 13.14 8.94 4.37
N GLY A 45 13.52 8.15 3.35
CA GLY A 45 14.60 7.16 3.45
C GLY A 45 14.17 5.71 3.57
N ALA A 46 12.90 5.39 3.29
CA ALA A 46 12.48 4.00 3.14
C ALA A 46 13.21 3.34 1.96
N HIS A 47 13.65 2.09 2.15
CA HIS A 47 14.35 1.30 1.14
C HIS A 47 13.39 0.41 0.33
N GLY A 48 12.13 0.37 0.73
CA GLY A 48 11.05 -0.37 0.11
C GLY A 48 9.72 -0.03 0.76
N ILE A 49 8.65 -0.34 0.04
CA ILE A 49 7.27 -0.19 0.51
C ILE A 49 6.65 -1.57 0.59
N THR A 50 6.01 -1.85 1.71
CA THR A 50 5.26 -3.09 1.92
C THR A 50 3.77 -2.79 1.84
N ALA A 51 3.02 -3.63 1.14
CA ALA A 51 1.56 -3.59 1.11
C ALA A 51 1.01 -5.01 1.02
N HIS A 52 -0.07 -5.27 1.75
CA HIS A 52 -0.70 -6.58 1.83
C HIS A 52 -2.09 -6.57 1.19
N LEU A 53 -2.21 -7.19 0.01
CA LEU A 53 -3.50 -7.41 -0.63
C LEU A 53 -4.17 -8.65 -0.01
N ARG A 54 -5.11 -8.41 0.90
CA ARG A 54 -5.90 -9.49 1.50
C ARG A 54 -7.02 -9.94 0.57
N ALA A 55 -7.36 -11.23 0.60
CA ALA A 55 -8.51 -11.77 -0.13
C ALA A 55 -9.85 -11.06 0.19
N ASP A 56 -10.02 -10.60 1.43
CA ASP A 56 -11.23 -9.86 1.87
C ASP A 56 -11.17 -8.35 1.59
N ARG A 57 -10.08 -7.84 1.00
CA ARG A 57 -9.85 -6.41 0.70
C ARG A 57 -10.16 -5.49 1.88
N ARG A 58 -9.80 -5.90 3.10
CA ARG A 58 -10.10 -5.14 4.33
C ARG A 58 -9.47 -3.74 4.37
N HIS A 59 -8.31 -3.55 3.75
CA HIS A 59 -7.58 -2.28 3.72
C HIS A 59 -7.10 -1.92 2.31
N ILE A 60 -5.97 -2.50 1.88
CA ILE A 60 -5.42 -2.32 0.53
C ILE A 60 -6.39 -2.94 -0.48
N GLN A 61 -6.69 -2.18 -1.52
CA GLN A 61 -7.51 -2.60 -2.66
C GLN A 61 -6.61 -2.93 -3.87
N ASP A 62 -7.14 -3.63 -4.87
CA ASP A 62 -6.41 -3.98 -6.11
C ASP A 62 -5.83 -2.73 -6.78
N ARG A 63 -6.64 -1.66 -6.86
CA ARG A 63 -6.24 -0.37 -7.41
C ARG A 63 -5.07 0.26 -6.66
N ASP A 64 -4.97 0.07 -5.34
CA ASP A 64 -3.83 0.56 -4.58
C ASP A 64 -2.56 -0.18 -4.99
N MET A 65 -2.62 -1.51 -5.15
CA MET A 65 -1.49 -2.33 -5.59
C MET A 65 -0.99 -1.96 -6.98
N GLU A 66 -1.90 -1.81 -7.94
CA GLU A 66 -1.57 -1.37 -9.30
C GLU A 66 -0.89 0.00 -9.29
N ARG A 67 -1.45 0.97 -8.56
CA ARG A 67 -0.90 2.32 -8.46
C ARG A 67 0.42 2.34 -7.71
N LEU A 68 0.58 1.57 -6.64
CA LEU A 68 1.86 1.42 -5.94
C LEU A 68 2.91 0.89 -6.90
N ARG A 69 2.63 -0.20 -7.61
CA ARG A 69 3.58 -0.76 -8.60
C ARG A 69 3.96 0.23 -9.69
N ALA A 70 3.04 1.08 -10.12
CA ALA A 70 3.30 2.08 -11.16
C ALA A 70 4.06 3.33 -10.67
N ASN A 71 4.01 3.66 -9.37
CA ASN A 71 4.46 4.96 -8.87
C ASN A 71 5.61 4.92 -7.86
N ILE A 72 5.86 3.80 -7.17
CA ILE A 72 7.00 3.73 -6.24
C ILE A 72 8.33 3.66 -7.00
N MET A 73 9.38 4.22 -6.41
CA MET A 73 10.73 4.24 -6.99
C MET A 73 11.65 3.16 -6.38
N THR A 74 11.26 2.62 -5.23
CA THR A 74 11.97 1.58 -4.47
C THR A 74 11.33 0.20 -4.71
N LYS A 75 11.68 -0.80 -3.89
CA LYS A 75 11.12 -2.14 -4.01
C LYS A 75 9.71 -2.20 -3.42
N LEU A 76 8.79 -2.83 -4.16
CA LEU A 76 7.51 -3.27 -3.62
C LEU A 76 7.68 -4.64 -2.98
N ASN A 77 7.44 -4.74 -1.68
CA ASN A 77 7.22 -5.99 -0.98
C ASN A 77 5.72 -6.28 -0.97
N PHE A 78 5.27 -7.09 -1.93
CA PHE A 78 3.87 -7.46 -2.06
C PHE A 78 3.56 -8.67 -1.18
N GLU A 79 2.86 -8.44 -0.07
CA GLU A 79 2.36 -9.49 0.82
C GLU A 79 0.99 -10.00 0.36
N MET A 80 0.82 -11.32 0.33
CA MET A 80 -0.37 -11.98 -0.20
C MET A 80 -0.63 -13.33 0.46
N GLY A 81 -1.88 -13.78 0.40
CA GLY A 81 -2.25 -15.15 0.74
C GLY A 81 -1.82 -16.14 -0.36
N ASN A 82 -1.57 -17.39 0.02
CA ASN A 82 -1.26 -18.47 -0.92
C ASN A 82 -2.56 -19.07 -1.51
N THR A 83 -3.24 -18.32 -2.37
CA THR A 83 -4.48 -18.74 -3.05
C THR A 83 -4.45 -18.31 -4.52
N PRO A 84 -5.13 -19.03 -5.44
CA PRO A 84 -5.06 -18.73 -6.89
C PRO A 84 -5.57 -17.35 -7.31
N GLU A 85 -6.44 -16.73 -6.51
CA GLU A 85 -7.09 -15.45 -6.82
C GLU A 85 -6.23 -14.21 -6.51
N ILE A 86 -5.09 -14.39 -5.85
CA ILE A 86 -4.16 -13.31 -5.46
C ILE A 86 -2.87 -13.40 -6.26
#